data_AF-A0A6P0MS87-F1
#
_entry.id   AF-A0A6P0MS87-F1
#
_cell.length_a   1.000
_cell.length_b   1.000
_cell.length_c   1.000
_cell.angle_alpha   90.00
_cell.angle_beta   90.00
_cell.angle_gamma   90.00
#
_symmetry.space_group_name_H-M   'P 1'
#
loop_
_entity.id
_entity.type
_entity.pdbx_description
1 polymer ?
#
loop_
_entity_poly.entity_id
_entity_poly.type
_entity_poly.pdbx_seq_one_letter_code
_entity_poly.pdbx_strand_id
1 'polypeptide(L)'
;MKVKVKNLGALKQAEFILGDLTIICGGNNTGKTYATYALFGFLSTWRRMFSLPISREQIEQLLANGVVRLELQEYVQQSEKIVAQGCQAYTQQLSKIFAAQAEKFKTTNFQVSLDIQNISLLDRFELTMGAVNAELFSITKSEESTELVITLLLEKDKVTIPSDVIKRIIADALEDIIFGQFFPRPFIASAERTGAAIFRKELNFPRNRLLEEMGQADKNIDPMELLLKDYDDYALPIKTNVEFTRQLETIVKKSSFVAQHHPDVLADFADIIGGEYTVNRNDELYYVPQGKRLKLTMDESSSAVRSLLDMGFYLRHEAQSGDLLMVDEPELNLHPENQRRVARLFARLVNLGIKVFITTHSDYIIKELNTLIMLNHDKPHLQQIAKEEGYQTEELISAEKIKVYIAEEASIKLEGRTRRTKCHTLTPADIDPELGIEARSFDTTIETMNRIQEAIVWGEE
;
A
#
# COMPACT_ATOMS: atom_id res chain seq x y z
N MET A 1 2.13 -1.08 -13.21
CA MET A 1 1.24 -2.24 -12.99
C MET A 1 -0.21 -1.82 -13.27
N LYS A 2 -0.97 -2.56 -14.08
CA LYS A 2 -2.39 -2.33 -14.35
C LYS A 2 -3.25 -3.33 -13.59
N VAL A 3 -4.30 -2.87 -12.91
CA VAL A 3 -5.22 -3.67 -12.12
C VAL A 3 -6.58 -3.66 -12.79
N LYS A 4 -7.21 -4.83 -12.91
CA LYS A 4 -8.56 -5.03 -13.43
C LYS A 4 -9.38 -5.80 -12.40
N VAL A 5 -10.59 -5.32 -12.13
CA VAL A 5 -11.53 -5.99 -11.23
C VAL A 5 -12.90 -6.11 -11.88
N LYS A 6 -13.60 -7.22 -11.62
CA LYS A 6 -14.99 -7.45 -12.01
C LYS A 6 -15.77 -7.97 -10.81
N ASN A 7 -17.02 -7.50 -10.67
CA ASN A 7 -17.95 -7.88 -9.60
C ASN A 7 -17.30 -7.85 -8.21
N LEU A 8 -16.60 -6.77 -7.86
CA LEU A 8 -15.95 -6.62 -6.56
C LEU A 8 -16.71 -5.56 -5.74
N GLY A 9 -17.60 -6.02 -4.86
CA GLY A 9 -18.43 -5.12 -4.07
C GLY A 9 -19.29 -4.23 -4.95
N ALA A 10 -19.17 -2.91 -4.79
CA ALA A 10 -19.86 -1.94 -5.62
C ALA A 10 -19.36 -1.94 -7.08
N LEU A 11 -18.09 -2.29 -7.33
CA LEU A 11 -17.49 -2.19 -8.66
C LEU A 11 -17.96 -3.33 -9.56
N LYS A 12 -18.70 -3.00 -10.62
CA LYS A 12 -19.15 -3.99 -11.59
C LYS A 12 -18.00 -4.45 -12.48
N GLN A 13 -17.26 -3.48 -13.00
CA GLN A 13 -16.01 -3.68 -13.72
C GLN A 13 -15.22 -2.37 -13.59
N ALA A 14 -13.94 -2.46 -13.24
CA ALA A 14 -13.07 -1.29 -13.16
C ALA A 14 -11.64 -1.65 -13.57
N GLU A 15 -10.92 -0.67 -14.11
CA GLU A 15 -9.51 -0.77 -14.48
C GLU A 15 -8.78 0.48 -14.00
N PHE A 16 -7.62 0.31 -13.39
CA PHE A 16 -6.75 1.42 -13.01
C PHE A 16 -5.27 1.01 -13.06
N ILE A 17 -4.39 1.99 -13.15
CA ILE A 17 -2.94 1.81 -13.21
C ILE A 17 -2.35 2.38 -11.91
N LEU A 18 -1.50 1.59 -11.27
CA LEU A 18 -0.68 2.07 -10.16
C LEU A 18 0.47 2.91 -10.74
N GLY A 19 0.33 4.24 -10.66
CA GLY A 19 1.37 5.23 -10.94
C GLY A 19 2.20 5.57 -9.70
N ASP A 20 2.97 6.65 -9.77
CA ASP A 20 3.77 7.11 -8.62
C ASP A 20 2.88 7.81 -7.59
N LEU A 21 1.99 8.71 -8.03
CA LEU A 21 0.85 9.19 -7.25
C LEU A 21 -0.44 8.66 -7.85
N THR A 22 -1.12 7.76 -7.16
CA THR A 22 -2.42 7.21 -7.60
C THR A 22 -3.52 7.69 -6.68
N ILE A 23 -4.59 8.25 -7.25
CA ILE A 23 -5.71 8.84 -6.52
C ILE A 23 -6.99 8.19 -7.00
N ILE A 24 -7.79 7.68 -6.07
CA ILE A 24 -9.18 7.32 -6.33
C ILE A 24 -10.09 8.31 -5.59
N CYS A 25 -10.79 9.16 -6.33
CA CYS A 25 -11.70 10.14 -5.76
C CYS A 25 -13.17 9.79 -6.07
N GLY A 26 -14.13 10.43 -5.37
CA GLY A 26 -15.56 10.27 -5.66
C GLY A 26 -16.40 9.94 -4.43
N GLY A 27 -17.73 9.88 -4.60
CA GLY A 27 -18.69 9.79 -3.49
C GLY A 27 -18.60 8.53 -2.63
N ASN A 28 -19.33 8.51 -1.51
CA ASN A 28 -19.41 7.33 -0.63
C ASN A 28 -20.06 6.16 -1.36
N ASN A 29 -19.70 4.94 -0.96
CA ASN A 29 -20.32 3.71 -1.47
C ASN A 29 -20.12 3.43 -2.98
N THR A 30 -19.10 4.04 -3.61
CA THR A 30 -18.80 3.92 -5.05
C THR A 30 -17.74 2.87 -5.38
N GLY A 31 -17.12 2.25 -4.37
CA GLY A 31 -16.16 1.15 -4.57
C GLY A 31 -14.68 1.49 -4.28
N LYS A 32 -14.36 2.70 -3.79
CA LYS A 32 -12.98 3.11 -3.46
C LYS A 32 -12.29 2.17 -2.46
N THR A 33 -12.95 1.86 -1.34
CA THR A 33 -12.43 0.93 -0.33
C THR A 33 -12.21 -0.48 -0.91
N TYR A 34 -13.10 -0.94 -1.79
CA TYR A 34 -12.93 -2.23 -2.47
C TYR A 34 -11.69 -2.27 -3.36
N ALA A 35 -11.46 -1.22 -4.17
CA ALA A 35 -10.26 -1.13 -5.00
C ALA A 35 -8.97 -1.09 -4.13
N THR A 36 -8.99 -0.28 -3.07
CA THR A 36 -7.87 -0.10 -2.14
C THR A 36 -7.52 -1.40 -1.42
N TYR A 37 -8.50 -2.06 -0.84
CA TYR A 37 -8.29 -3.28 -0.06
C TYR A 37 -7.88 -4.45 -0.94
N ALA A 38 -8.44 -4.57 -2.14
CA ALA A 38 -8.04 -5.58 -3.10
C ALA A 38 -6.61 -5.37 -3.61
N LEU A 39 -6.19 -4.14 -3.87
CA LEU A 39 -4.80 -3.83 -4.24
C LEU A 39 -3.86 -4.13 -3.09
N PHE A 40 -4.15 -3.62 -1.88
CA PHE A 40 -3.32 -3.83 -0.70
C PHE A 40 -3.15 -5.32 -0.39
N GLY A 41 -4.25 -6.08 -0.39
CA GLY A 41 -4.22 -7.51 -0.14
C GLY A 41 -3.39 -8.27 -1.16
N PHE A 42 -3.46 -7.88 -2.44
CA PHE A 42 -2.66 -8.50 -3.50
C PHE A 42 -1.18 -8.22 -3.27
N LEU A 43 -0.80 -6.95 -3.10
CA LEU A 43 0.59 -6.54 -2.86
C LEU A 43 1.16 -7.13 -1.55
N SER A 44 0.32 -7.39 -0.55
CA SER A 44 0.74 -8.00 0.71
C SER A 44 0.92 -9.52 0.62
N THR A 45 0.34 -10.17 -0.40
CA THR A 45 0.27 -11.64 -0.45
C THR A 45 0.75 -12.27 -1.76
N TRP A 46 1.12 -11.48 -2.76
CA TRP A 46 1.46 -11.98 -4.11
C TRP A 46 2.51 -13.10 -4.09
N ARG A 47 3.55 -13.00 -3.24
CA ARG A 47 4.57 -14.06 -3.07
C ARG A 47 4.02 -15.41 -2.65
N ARG A 48 2.90 -15.41 -1.90
CA ARG A 48 2.22 -16.65 -1.50
C ARG A 48 1.25 -17.16 -2.56
N MET A 49 0.83 -16.29 -3.48
CA MET A 49 -0.14 -16.61 -4.53
C MET A 49 0.55 -17.07 -5.81
N PHE A 50 1.78 -16.62 -6.03
CA PHE A 50 2.58 -17.02 -7.17
C PHE A 50 3.10 -18.44 -6.92
N SER A 51 3.19 -19.20 -8.00
CA SER A 51 3.64 -20.58 -7.94
C SER A 51 4.60 -20.78 -9.10
N LEU A 52 5.89 -20.74 -8.81
CA LEU A 52 6.90 -21.01 -9.80
C LEU A 52 7.16 -22.52 -9.89
N PRO A 53 7.15 -23.08 -11.11
CA PRO A 53 7.43 -24.49 -11.31
C PRO A 53 8.93 -24.74 -11.10
N ILE A 54 9.28 -25.23 -9.93
CA ILE A 54 10.60 -25.83 -9.67
C ILE A 54 10.43 -27.34 -9.75
N SER A 55 11.17 -27.96 -10.66
CA SER A 55 11.06 -29.39 -10.94
C SER A 55 11.68 -30.21 -9.81
N ARG A 56 11.14 -31.41 -9.60
CA ARG A 56 11.71 -32.34 -8.62
C ARG A 56 13.15 -32.71 -8.97
N GLU A 57 13.44 -32.82 -10.26
CA GLU A 57 14.78 -33.11 -10.77
C GLU A 57 15.79 -32.02 -10.39
N GLN A 58 15.43 -30.73 -10.47
CA GLN A 58 16.30 -29.62 -10.05
C GLN A 58 16.68 -29.72 -8.56
N ILE A 59 15.72 -30.09 -7.71
CA ILE A 59 15.96 -30.28 -6.27
C ILE A 59 16.83 -31.53 -6.03
N GLU A 60 16.57 -32.63 -6.73
CA GLU A 60 17.37 -33.85 -6.63
C GLU A 60 18.81 -33.61 -7.11
N GLN A 61 19.01 -32.84 -8.18
CA GLN A 61 20.33 -32.42 -8.66
C GLN A 61 21.08 -31.55 -7.64
N LEU A 62 20.41 -30.57 -7.03
CA LEU A 62 21.00 -29.75 -5.98
C LEU A 62 21.47 -30.60 -4.79
N LEU A 63 20.64 -31.55 -4.33
CA LEU A 63 20.98 -32.44 -3.21
C LEU A 63 22.07 -33.46 -3.58
N ALA A 64 22.12 -33.92 -4.83
CA ALA A 64 23.11 -34.90 -5.29
C ALA A 64 24.48 -34.26 -5.58
N ASN A 65 24.50 -33.16 -6.33
CA ASN A 65 25.70 -32.54 -6.90
C ASN A 65 26.19 -31.33 -6.09
N GLY A 66 25.38 -30.82 -5.15
CA GLY A 66 25.70 -29.65 -4.34
C GLY A 66 25.49 -28.31 -5.06
N VAL A 67 25.14 -28.30 -6.35
CA VAL A 67 24.86 -27.08 -7.11
C VAL A 67 23.81 -27.34 -8.17
N VAL A 68 22.93 -26.36 -8.38
CA VAL A 68 22.01 -26.30 -9.53
C VAL A 68 22.02 -24.89 -10.11
N ARG A 69 21.89 -24.78 -11.43
CA ARG A 69 21.77 -23.52 -12.16
C ARG A 69 20.41 -23.45 -12.82
N LEU A 70 19.72 -22.33 -12.66
CA LEU A 70 18.40 -22.10 -13.23
C LEU A 70 18.47 -20.96 -14.22
N GLU A 71 17.94 -21.18 -15.43
CA GLU A 71 17.86 -20.15 -16.48
C GLU A 71 16.68 -19.22 -16.21
N LEU A 72 16.95 -17.96 -15.87
CA LEU A 72 15.90 -16.98 -15.53
C LEU A 72 14.97 -16.72 -16.72
N GLN A 73 15.49 -16.80 -17.95
CA GLN A 73 14.71 -16.57 -19.17
C GLN A 73 13.54 -17.55 -19.33
N GLU A 74 13.67 -18.80 -18.86
CA GLU A 74 12.56 -19.76 -18.91
C GLU A 74 11.37 -19.32 -18.06
N TYR A 75 11.65 -18.73 -16.90
CA TYR A 75 10.63 -18.19 -16.01
C TYR A 75 10.05 -16.87 -16.53
N VAL A 76 10.90 -16.01 -17.10
CA VAL A 76 10.47 -14.76 -17.75
C VAL A 76 9.47 -15.04 -18.86
N GLN A 77 9.72 -16.02 -19.73
CA GLN A 77 8.80 -16.43 -20.80
C GLN A 77 7.44 -16.94 -20.27
N GLN A 78 7.39 -17.44 -19.03
CA GLN A 78 6.17 -17.93 -18.40
C GLN A 78 5.46 -16.89 -17.52
N SER A 79 6.00 -15.66 -17.42
CA SER A 79 5.52 -14.62 -16.51
C SER A 79 4.02 -14.33 -16.66
N GLU A 80 3.50 -14.25 -17.90
CA GLU A 80 2.07 -14.02 -18.13
C GLU A 80 1.21 -15.10 -17.49
N LYS A 81 1.62 -16.36 -17.64
CA LYS A 81 0.91 -17.51 -17.07
C LYS A 81 1.03 -17.52 -15.55
N ILE A 82 2.20 -17.25 -15.00
CA ILE A 82 2.45 -17.20 -13.55
C ILE A 82 1.58 -16.11 -12.90
N VAL A 83 1.59 -14.89 -13.45
CA VAL A 83 0.78 -13.77 -12.95
C VAL A 83 -0.71 -14.08 -13.06
N ALA A 84 -1.17 -14.64 -14.19
CA ALA A 84 -2.57 -15.01 -14.37
C ALA A 84 -3.04 -16.07 -13.36
N GLN A 85 -2.23 -17.10 -13.11
CA GLN A 85 -2.51 -18.12 -12.10
C GLN A 85 -2.49 -17.53 -10.68
N GLY A 86 -1.52 -16.67 -10.37
CA GLY A 86 -1.45 -15.98 -9.08
C GLY A 86 -2.66 -15.08 -8.84
N CYS A 87 -3.15 -14.38 -9.86
CA CYS A 87 -4.38 -13.59 -9.78
C CYS A 87 -5.63 -14.45 -9.55
N GLN A 88 -5.69 -15.65 -10.15
CA GLN A 88 -6.77 -16.60 -9.89
C GLN A 88 -6.74 -17.11 -8.45
N ALA A 89 -5.55 -17.50 -7.95
CA ALA A 89 -5.36 -17.93 -6.57
C ALA A 89 -5.74 -16.81 -5.59
N TYR A 90 -5.29 -15.59 -5.85
CA TYR A 90 -5.64 -14.42 -5.05
C TYR A 90 -7.14 -14.13 -5.04
N THR A 91 -7.83 -14.26 -6.19
CA THR A 91 -9.29 -14.07 -6.27
C THR A 91 -10.04 -14.99 -5.31
N GLN A 92 -9.56 -16.22 -5.10
CA GLN A 92 -10.16 -17.17 -4.15
C GLN A 92 -9.91 -16.80 -2.68
N GLN A 93 -8.90 -15.97 -2.39
CA GLN A 93 -8.59 -15.51 -1.04
C GLN A 93 -9.28 -14.19 -0.67
N LEU A 94 -9.96 -13.53 -1.61
CA LEU A 94 -10.59 -12.22 -1.37
C LEU A 94 -11.56 -12.23 -0.18
N SER A 95 -12.29 -13.33 0.04
CA SER A 95 -13.18 -13.44 1.20
C SER A 95 -12.44 -13.26 2.54
N LYS A 96 -11.21 -13.79 2.65
CA LYS A 96 -10.36 -13.62 3.82
C LYS A 96 -9.78 -12.21 3.90
N ILE A 97 -9.30 -11.68 2.76
CA ILE A 97 -8.77 -10.30 2.67
C ILE A 97 -9.80 -9.28 3.16
N PHE A 98 -11.07 -9.50 2.84
CA PHE A 98 -12.17 -8.61 3.22
C PHE A 98 -12.87 -9.00 4.53
N ALA A 99 -12.49 -10.09 5.19
CA ALA A 99 -13.22 -10.66 6.33
C ALA A 99 -14.73 -10.77 6.07
N ALA A 100 -15.08 -11.36 4.93
CA ALA A 100 -16.44 -11.40 4.44
C ALA A 100 -16.81 -12.77 3.87
N GLN A 101 -18.12 -13.06 3.81
CA GLN A 101 -18.62 -14.34 3.31
C GLN A 101 -18.18 -14.61 1.86
N ALA A 102 -17.64 -15.82 1.62
CA ALA A 102 -17.15 -16.24 0.31
C ALA A 102 -18.20 -16.16 -0.81
N GLU A 103 -19.49 -16.30 -0.48
CA GLU A 103 -20.60 -16.15 -1.45
C GLU A 103 -20.54 -14.82 -2.22
N LYS A 104 -20.15 -13.74 -1.53
CA LYS A 104 -20.08 -12.39 -2.11
C LYS A 104 -19.01 -12.28 -3.21
N PHE A 105 -18.04 -13.20 -3.24
CA PHE A 105 -16.90 -13.16 -4.17
C PHE A 105 -16.94 -14.21 -5.27
N LYS A 106 -17.98 -15.07 -5.32
CA LYS A 106 -18.07 -16.17 -6.31
C LYS A 106 -17.97 -15.73 -7.76
N THR A 107 -18.48 -14.53 -8.07
CA THR A 107 -18.45 -13.96 -9.43
C THR A 107 -17.35 -12.92 -9.61
N THR A 108 -16.55 -12.68 -8.57
CA THR A 108 -15.47 -11.71 -8.59
C THR A 108 -14.32 -12.24 -9.44
N ASN A 109 -13.67 -11.33 -10.14
CA ASN A 109 -12.43 -11.61 -10.84
C ASN A 109 -11.46 -10.47 -10.60
N PHE A 110 -10.28 -10.78 -10.07
CA PHE A 110 -9.18 -9.85 -9.91
C PHE A 110 -8.05 -10.25 -10.86
N GLN A 111 -7.49 -9.28 -11.57
CA GLN A 111 -6.41 -9.49 -12.53
C GLN A 111 -5.40 -8.35 -12.45
N VAL A 112 -4.14 -8.69 -12.65
CA VAL A 112 -3.05 -7.74 -12.83
C VAL A 112 -2.41 -7.99 -14.19
N SER A 113 -2.11 -6.90 -14.89
CA SER A 113 -1.32 -6.92 -16.12
C SER A 113 -0.02 -6.14 -15.87
N LEU A 114 1.09 -6.78 -16.19
CA LEU A 114 2.44 -6.22 -16.11
C LEU A 114 2.96 -5.93 -17.52
N ASP A 115 3.90 -4.99 -17.65
CA ASP A 115 4.62 -4.80 -18.90
C ASP A 115 5.73 -5.85 -19.02
N ILE A 116 5.33 -7.05 -19.42
CA ILE A 116 6.18 -8.25 -19.40
C ILE A 116 7.23 -8.22 -20.52
N GLN A 117 7.01 -7.41 -21.55
CA GLN A 117 7.96 -7.25 -22.66
C GLN A 117 9.24 -6.51 -22.24
N ASN A 118 9.19 -5.77 -21.12
CA ASN A 118 10.29 -4.98 -20.58
C ASN A 118 10.68 -5.42 -19.15
N ILE A 119 10.66 -6.72 -18.85
CA ILE A 119 11.15 -7.22 -17.56
C ILE A 119 12.65 -6.96 -17.46
N SER A 120 13.04 -6.01 -16.61
CA SER A 120 14.42 -5.90 -16.12
C SER A 120 14.62 -6.87 -14.98
N LEU A 121 15.52 -7.85 -15.13
CA LEU A 121 15.90 -8.71 -14.03
C LEU A 121 16.67 -7.90 -12.99
N LEU A 122 16.57 -8.28 -11.71
CA LEU A 122 17.43 -7.69 -10.68
C LEU A 122 18.91 -7.97 -11.03
N ASP A 123 19.74 -6.93 -11.09
CA ASP A 123 21.12 -7.04 -11.60
C ASP A 123 21.97 -8.02 -10.79
N ARG A 124 21.91 -7.91 -9.47
CA ARG A 124 22.63 -8.78 -8.53
C ARG A 124 21.69 -9.27 -7.45
N PHE A 125 21.78 -10.54 -7.11
CA PHE A 125 21.05 -11.15 -6.00
C PHE A 125 21.98 -12.06 -5.21
N GLU A 126 21.91 -11.99 -3.89
CA GLU A 126 22.70 -12.84 -3.00
C GLU A 126 21.88 -13.10 -1.74
N LEU A 127 21.60 -14.38 -1.49
CA LEU A 127 20.91 -14.84 -0.29
C LEU A 127 21.69 -16.02 0.28
N THR A 128 22.15 -15.89 1.52
CA THR A 128 22.78 -16.98 2.25
C THR A 128 21.87 -17.39 3.39
N MET A 129 21.52 -18.67 3.42
CA MET A 129 20.68 -19.26 4.46
C MET A 129 21.54 -20.11 5.37
N GLY A 130 21.46 -19.86 6.67
CA GLY A 130 22.25 -20.57 7.67
C GLY A 130 21.49 -20.82 8.97
N ALA A 131 21.90 -21.86 9.69
CA ALA A 131 21.65 -21.95 11.13
C ALA A 131 22.64 -21.05 11.88
N VAL A 132 22.39 -20.82 13.18
CA VAL A 132 23.15 -19.90 14.05
C VAL A 132 24.68 -20.04 13.93
N ASN A 133 25.20 -21.22 13.53
CA ASN A 133 26.63 -21.48 13.33
C ASN A 133 26.98 -22.28 12.05
N ALA A 134 26.11 -22.32 11.03
CA ALA A 134 26.39 -23.06 9.80
C ALA A 134 25.62 -22.50 8.60
N GLU A 135 26.30 -22.18 7.51
CA GLU A 135 25.65 -21.85 6.24
C GLU A 135 25.17 -23.14 5.57
N LEU A 136 23.88 -23.16 5.23
CA LEU A 136 23.19 -24.32 4.67
C LEU A 136 23.25 -24.32 3.15
N PHE A 137 22.88 -23.20 2.53
CA PHE A 137 22.96 -22.98 1.10
C PHE A 137 23.00 -21.49 0.77
N SER A 138 23.50 -21.17 -0.42
CA SER A 138 23.47 -19.83 -1.00
C SER A 138 22.73 -19.82 -2.33
N ILE A 139 22.09 -18.71 -2.62
CA ILE A 139 21.45 -18.41 -3.91
C ILE A 139 22.10 -17.12 -4.42
N THR A 140 22.68 -17.18 -5.61
CA THR A 140 23.44 -16.06 -6.17
C THR A 140 23.08 -15.84 -7.63
N LYS A 141 22.92 -14.57 -7.99
CA LYS A 141 22.87 -14.07 -9.35
C LYS A 141 23.95 -13.00 -9.48
N SER A 142 24.92 -13.24 -10.36
CA SER A 142 25.98 -12.27 -10.65
C SER A 142 25.45 -11.16 -11.57
N GLU A 143 26.15 -10.02 -11.57
CA GLU A 143 25.85 -8.90 -12.48
C GLU A 143 25.82 -9.38 -13.94
N GLU A 144 24.84 -8.90 -14.71
CA GLU A 144 24.60 -9.25 -16.12
C GLU A 144 24.31 -10.74 -16.41
N SER A 145 24.37 -11.62 -15.41
CA SER A 145 24.07 -13.04 -15.57
C SER A 145 22.56 -13.29 -15.73
N THR A 146 22.21 -14.21 -16.62
CA THR A 146 20.84 -14.73 -16.78
C THR A 146 20.60 -16.01 -15.99
N GLU A 147 21.60 -16.48 -15.23
CA GLU A 147 21.51 -17.70 -14.43
C GLU A 147 21.36 -17.37 -12.95
N LEU A 148 20.52 -18.13 -12.26
CA LEU A 148 20.48 -18.21 -10.81
C LEU A 148 21.25 -19.46 -10.35
N VAL A 149 22.32 -19.27 -9.59
CA VAL A 149 23.16 -20.35 -9.08
C VAL A 149 22.81 -20.63 -7.63
N ILE A 150 22.36 -21.85 -7.34
CA ILE A 150 22.05 -22.31 -5.99
C ILE A 150 23.10 -23.34 -5.58
N THR A 151 23.77 -23.10 -4.45
CA THR A 151 24.86 -23.93 -3.95
C THR A 151 24.55 -24.42 -2.54
N LEU A 152 24.66 -25.73 -2.32
CA LEU A 152 24.59 -26.33 -0.99
C LEU A 152 25.96 -26.19 -0.30
N LEU A 153 26.00 -25.57 0.87
CA LEU A 153 27.23 -25.22 1.59
C LEU A 153 27.58 -26.22 2.71
N LEU A 154 26.74 -27.23 2.93
CA LEU A 154 26.95 -28.30 3.92
C LEU A 154 27.62 -29.54 3.34
N GLU A 155 28.42 -30.21 4.18
CA GLU A 155 28.73 -31.63 4.02
C GLU A 155 27.45 -32.47 4.23
N LYS A 156 27.21 -33.47 3.37
CA LYS A 156 25.95 -34.23 3.21
C LYS A 156 25.34 -34.86 4.49
N ASP A 157 26.07 -34.93 5.61
CA ASP A 157 25.72 -35.78 6.76
C ASP A 157 25.28 -35.04 8.04
N LYS A 158 25.13 -33.70 8.05
CA LYS A 158 24.84 -32.94 9.29
C LYS A 158 23.43 -32.37 9.43
N VAL A 159 22.70 -32.11 8.34
CA VAL A 159 21.35 -31.53 8.38
C VAL A 159 20.51 -31.97 7.18
N THR A 160 19.33 -32.53 7.41
CA THR A 160 18.32 -32.82 6.38
C THR A 160 17.33 -31.65 6.28
N ILE A 161 17.35 -30.92 5.16
CA ILE A 161 16.39 -29.84 4.88
C ILE A 161 15.24 -30.43 4.04
N PRO A 162 13.96 -30.28 4.44
CA PRO A 162 12.85 -30.76 3.64
C PRO A 162 12.84 -30.14 2.23
N SER A 163 12.57 -30.95 1.21
CA SER A 163 12.55 -30.51 -0.20
C SER A 163 11.58 -29.35 -0.45
N ASP A 164 10.45 -29.33 0.25
CA ASP A 164 9.45 -28.28 0.11
C ASP A 164 9.94 -26.92 0.64
N VAL A 165 10.81 -26.94 1.66
CA VAL A 165 11.43 -25.71 2.19
C VAL A 165 12.44 -25.17 1.19
N ILE A 166 13.29 -26.03 0.63
CA ILE A 166 14.25 -25.63 -0.42
C ILE A 166 13.52 -25.06 -1.62
N LYS A 167 12.49 -25.77 -2.09
CA LYS A 167 11.65 -25.34 -3.21
C LYS A 167 11.05 -23.95 -2.96
N ARG A 168 10.51 -23.72 -1.77
CA ARG A 168 9.92 -22.43 -1.42
C ARG A 168 10.95 -21.30 -1.43
N ILE A 169 12.14 -21.53 -0.87
CA ILE A 169 13.17 -20.49 -0.79
C ILE A 169 13.71 -20.15 -2.19
N ILE A 170 13.89 -21.15 -3.06
CA ILE A 170 14.25 -20.91 -4.47
C ILE A 170 13.13 -20.14 -5.18
N ALA A 171 11.86 -20.48 -4.94
CA ALA A 171 10.73 -19.77 -5.52
C ALA A 171 10.69 -18.30 -5.07
N ASP A 172 10.82 -18.03 -3.76
CA ASP A 172 10.85 -16.68 -3.20
C ASP A 172 12.00 -15.85 -3.83
N ALA A 173 13.18 -16.45 -4.02
CA ALA A 173 14.30 -15.78 -4.68
C ALA A 173 14.01 -15.45 -6.15
N LEU A 174 13.45 -16.40 -6.91
CA LEU A 174 13.04 -16.15 -8.31
C LEU A 174 11.96 -15.07 -8.40
N GLU A 175 11.01 -15.06 -7.45
CA GLU A 175 9.97 -14.04 -7.36
C GLU A 175 10.53 -12.65 -7.17
N ASP A 176 11.47 -12.48 -6.23
CA ASP A 176 12.10 -11.19 -5.98
C ASP A 176 12.92 -10.72 -7.20
N ILE A 177 13.64 -11.62 -7.86
CA ILE A 177 14.48 -11.30 -9.04
C ILE A 177 13.63 -10.89 -10.26
N ILE A 178 12.53 -11.59 -10.52
CA ILE A 178 11.72 -11.41 -11.74
C ILE A 178 10.61 -10.38 -11.53
N PHE A 179 9.91 -10.47 -10.40
CA PHE A 179 8.69 -9.72 -10.15
C PHE A 179 8.84 -8.59 -9.14
N GLY A 180 9.90 -8.56 -8.33
CA GLY A 180 10.09 -7.59 -7.25
C GLY A 180 9.94 -6.13 -7.70
N GLN A 181 10.43 -5.77 -8.89
CA GLN A 181 10.32 -4.41 -9.45
C GLN A 181 8.88 -3.93 -9.70
N PHE A 182 7.94 -4.85 -9.91
CA PHE A 182 6.55 -4.51 -10.24
C PHE A 182 5.66 -4.33 -9.01
N PHE A 183 6.05 -4.93 -7.89
CA PHE A 183 5.22 -5.04 -6.69
C PHE A 183 5.88 -4.33 -5.50
N PRO A 184 5.63 -3.02 -5.33
CA PRO A 184 6.19 -2.25 -4.23
C PRO A 184 5.68 -2.80 -2.89
N ARG A 185 6.49 -2.64 -1.83
CA ARG A 185 6.10 -3.01 -0.47
C ARG A 185 4.98 -2.06 -0.01
N PRO A 186 3.77 -2.56 0.28
CA PRO A 186 2.67 -1.69 0.68
C PRO A 186 2.74 -1.38 2.18
N PHE A 187 2.49 -0.13 2.53
CA PHE A 187 2.11 0.30 3.88
C PHE A 187 0.71 0.91 3.80
N ILE A 188 -0.16 0.69 4.79
CA ILE A 188 -1.52 1.23 4.77
C ILE A 188 -1.90 1.94 6.08
N ALA A 189 -2.35 3.18 5.92
CA ALA A 189 -3.10 3.94 6.92
C ALA A 189 -4.59 3.88 6.56
N SER A 190 -5.32 2.95 7.18
CA SER A 190 -6.75 2.73 6.89
C SER A 190 -7.64 3.88 7.38
N ALA A 191 -8.90 3.93 6.95
CA ALA A 191 -9.87 4.90 7.50
C ALA A 191 -10.07 4.75 9.02
N GLU A 192 -9.92 3.53 9.54
CA GLU A 192 -10.10 3.19 10.96
C GLU A 192 -8.88 3.49 11.85
N ARG A 193 -7.81 4.08 11.28
CA ARG A 193 -6.55 4.39 11.98
C ARG A 193 -6.72 5.22 13.25
N THR A 194 -7.71 6.12 13.27
CA THR A 194 -8.00 6.95 14.45
C THR A 194 -8.47 6.07 15.62
N GLY A 195 -9.30 5.06 15.35
CA GLY A 195 -9.75 4.10 16.36
C GLY A 195 -8.60 3.19 16.81
N ALA A 196 -7.77 2.72 15.87
CA ALA A 196 -6.59 1.93 16.18
C ALA A 196 -5.61 2.66 17.12
N ALA A 197 -5.41 3.96 16.91
CA ALA A 197 -4.56 4.80 17.75
C ALA A 197 -5.07 4.95 19.19
N ILE A 198 -6.40 5.08 19.38
CA ILE A 198 -7.04 5.25 20.69
C ILE A 198 -7.03 3.93 21.46
N PHE A 199 -7.59 2.86 20.87
CA PHE A 199 -7.81 1.60 21.56
C PHE A 199 -6.60 0.67 21.53
N ARG A 200 -5.44 1.16 21.10
CA ARG A 200 -4.19 0.42 20.92
C ARG A 200 -3.86 -0.59 22.02
N LYS A 201 -4.01 -0.22 23.28
CA LYS A 201 -3.71 -1.07 24.46
C LYS A 201 -4.80 -2.14 24.71
N GLU A 202 -6.03 -1.87 24.29
CA GLU A 202 -7.22 -2.70 24.50
C GLU A 202 -7.49 -3.68 23.36
N LEU A 203 -7.00 -3.38 22.15
CA LEU A 203 -7.11 -4.19 20.92
C LEU A 203 -6.25 -5.49 20.96
N ASN A 204 -6.06 -6.09 22.14
CA ASN A 204 -5.38 -7.38 22.33
C ASN A 204 -6.31 -8.56 21.99
N PHE A 205 -6.78 -8.60 20.73
CA PHE A 205 -7.75 -9.58 20.26
C PHE A 205 -7.33 -11.05 20.43
N PRO A 206 -6.09 -11.46 20.12
CA PRO A 206 -5.69 -12.87 20.29
C PRO A 206 -5.66 -13.26 21.76
N ARG A 207 -5.18 -12.37 22.64
CA ARG A 207 -5.04 -12.63 24.08
C ARG A 207 -6.40 -12.67 24.77
N ASN A 208 -7.26 -11.68 24.50
CA ASN A 208 -8.56 -11.58 25.14
C ASN A 208 -9.47 -12.75 24.72
N ARG A 209 -9.38 -13.22 23.47
CA ARG A 209 -10.17 -14.36 22.99
C ARG A 209 -9.63 -15.72 23.44
N LEU A 210 -8.31 -15.91 23.48
CA LEU A 210 -7.73 -17.10 24.10
C LEU A 210 -8.24 -17.23 25.56
N LEU A 211 -8.31 -16.12 26.29
CA LEU A 211 -8.85 -16.10 27.66
C LEU A 211 -10.36 -16.38 27.72
N GLU A 212 -11.16 -15.85 26.79
CA GLU A 212 -12.60 -16.13 26.70
C GLU A 212 -12.91 -17.60 26.35
N GLU A 213 -12.21 -18.18 25.37
CA GLU A 213 -12.41 -19.58 24.97
C GLU A 213 -11.86 -20.57 26.00
N MET A 214 -10.76 -20.24 26.69
CA MET A 214 -10.31 -20.99 27.88
C MET A 214 -11.33 -20.92 29.02
N GLY A 215 -12.14 -19.87 29.09
CA GLY A 215 -13.22 -19.72 30.07
C GLY A 215 -14.51 -20.46 29.72
N GLN A 216 -14.73 -20.81 28.43
CA GLN A 216 -15.96 -21.45 27.95
C GLN A 216 -15.80 -22.93 27.58
N ALA A 217 -14.58 -23.46 27.45
CA ALA A 217 -14.35 -24.83 27.00
C ALA A 217 -14.30 -25.87 28.14
N ASP A 218 -15.18 -26.88 28.06
CA ASP A 218 -14.97 -28.17 28.70
C ASP A 218 -13.70 -28.82 28.12
N LYS A 219 -12.90 -29.43 28.99
CA LYS A 219 -11.57 -30.01 28.72
C LYS A 219 -11.56 -30.88 27.44
N ASN A 220 -11.01 -30.36 26.34
CA ASN A 220 -10.33 -31.10 25.23
C ASN A 220 -10.15 -30.21 23.96
N ILE A 221 -9.62 -28.99 24.10
CA ILE A 221 -9.20 -28.19 22.93
C ILE A 221 -7.69 -28.03 22.96
N ASP A 222 -7.02 -28.37 21.87
CA ASP A 222 -5.57 -28.16 21.73
C ASP A 222 -5.28 -26.66 21.63
N PRO A 223 -4.48 -26.08 22.56
CA PRO A 223 -4.09 -24.67 22.51
C PRO A 223 -3.46 -24.26 21.18
N MET A 224 -2.82 -25.19 20.46
CA MET A 224 -2.24 -24.92 19.14
C MET A 224 -3.32 -24.76 18.06
N GLU A 225 -4.42 -25.51 18.14
CA GLU A 225 -5.54 -25.40 17.19
C GLU A 225 -6.32 -24.09 17.39
N LEU A 226 -6.43 -23.63 18.64
CA LEU A 226 -6.95 -22.30 19.02
C LEU A 226 -6.09 -21.14 18.49
N LEU A 227 -4.76 -21.28 18.55
CA LEU A 227 -3.82 -20.30 18.00
C LEU A 227 -3.82 -20.26 16.47
N LEU A 228 -4.17 -21.37 15.81
CA LEU A 228 -4.17 -21.54 14.37
C LEU A 228 -5.52 -21.25 13.71
N LYS A 229 -6.60 -21.06 14.48
CA LYS A 229 -7.88 -20.60 13.94
C LYS A 229 -7.73 -19.16 13.43
N ASP A 230 -7.77 -19.02 12.10
CA ASP A 230 -7.91 -17.73 11.42
C ASP A 230 -9.28 -17.13 11.74
N TYR A 231 -9.34 -16.32 12.79
CA TYR A 231 -10.49 -15.48 13.07
C TYR A 231 -10.42 -14.22 12.18
N ASP A 232 -11.16 -14.26 11.08
CA ASP A 232 -11.32 -13.15 10.12
C ASP A 232 -12.29 -12.09 10.67
N ASP A 233 -11.94 -11.42 11.77
CA ASP A 233 -12.83 -10.39 12.36
C ASP A 233 -12.77 -9.05 11.63
N TYR A 234 -11.68 -8.80 10.92
CA TYR A 234 -11.42 -7.54 10.23
C TYR A 234 -10.71 -7.79 8.91
N ALA A 235 -11.01 -6.95 7.92
CA ALA A 235 -10.29 -6.96 6.66
C ALA A 235 -8.78 -6.78 6.89
N LEU A 236 -7.96 -7.43 6.04
CA LEU A 236 -6.51 -7.45 6.16
C LEU A 236 -5.87 -6.05 6.29
N PRO A 237 -6.30 -5.00 5.53
CA PRO A 237 -5.81 -3.64 5.73
C PRO A 237 -5.99 -3.11 7.16
N ILE A 238 -7.17 -3.33 7.75
CA ILE A 238 -7.50 -2.89 9.11
C ILE A 238 -6.67 -3.68 10.11
N LYS A 239 -6.59 -5.00 9.95
CA LYS A 239 -5.77 -5.87 10.79
C LYS A 239 -4.30 -5.44 10.78
N THR A 240 -3.74 -5.19 9.60
CA THR A 240 -2.35 -4.76 9.44
C THR A 240 -2.11 -3.39 10.09
N ASN A 241 -3.05 -2.46 9.93
CA ASN A 241 -3.00 -1.15 10.55
C ASN A 241 -3.00 -1.25 12.09
N VAL A 242 -3.92 -2.03 12.67
CA VAL A 242 -3.97 -2.28 14.12
C VAL A 242 -2.70 -2.97 14.63
N GLU A 243 -2.18 -3.96 13.90
CA GLU A 243 -0.94 -4.64 14.26
C GLU A 243 0.27 -3.68 14.25
N PHE A 244 0.35 -2.82 13.23
CA PHE A 244 1.37 -1.77 13.16
C PHE A 244 1.29 -0.82 14.36
N THR A 245 0.09 -0.28 14.62
CA THR A 245 -0.12 0.59 15.79
C THR A 245 0.24 -0.16 17.06
N ARG A 246 -0.05 -1.45 17.24
CA ARG A 246 0.34 -2.19 18.46
C ARG A 246 1.86 -2.30 18.65
N GLN A 247 2.65 -2.27 17.58
CA GLN A 247 4.10 -2.51 17.63
C GLN A 247 4.94 -1.22 17.66
N LEU A 248 4.33 -0.04 17.84
CA LEU A 248 5.03 1.24 17.71
C LEU A 248 6.29 1.37 18.59
N GLU A 249 6.35 0.78 19.78
CA GLU A 249 7.54 0.88 20.64
C GLU A 249 8.70 0.02 20.18
N THR A 250 8.40 -1.04 19.43
CA THR A 250 9.43 -1.81 18.72
C THR A 250 9.87 -1.05 17.47
N ILE A 251 8.92 -0.45 16.75
CA ILE A 251 9.17 0.27 15.50
C ILE A 251 10.05 1.52 15.74
N VAL A 252 9.88 2.23 16.86
CA VAL A 252 10.67 3.44 17.21
C VAL A 252 12.17 3.19 17.25
N LYS A 253 12.60 1.94 17.48
CA LYS A 253 14.02 1.56 17.51
C LYS A 253 14.65 1.54 16.11
N LYS A 254 13.85 1.58 15.06
CA LYS A 254 14.29 1.63 13.66
C LYS A 254 14.40 3.08 13.20
N SER A 255 15.10 3.26 12.08
CA SER A 255 15.24 4.54 11.39
C SER A 255 14.98 4.32 9.91
N SER A 256 14.08 5.13 9.34
CA SER A 256 13.70 5.04 7.93
C SER A 256 14.72 5.73 7.01
N PHE A 257 14.63 5.45 5.72
CA PHE A 257 15.34 6.19 4.68
C PHE A 257 15.07 7.70 4.77
N VAL A 258 13.81 8.09 5.00
CA VAL A 258 13.39 9.49 5.14
C VAL A 258 14.03 10.14 6.36
N ALA A 259 14.06 9.47 7.51
CA ALA A 259 14.67 10.02 8.72
C ALA A 259 16.18 10.21 8.60
N GLN A 260 16.85 9.37 7.82
CA GLN A 260 18.31 9.42 7.63
C GLN A 260 18.74 10.48 6.61
N HIS A 261 17.98 10.64 5.52
CA HIS A 261 18.40 11.44 4.36
C HIS A 261 17.54 12.69 4.12
N HIS A 262 16.32 12.75 4.66
CA HIS A 262 15.34 13.80 4.41
C HIS A 262 14.65 14.28 5.71
N PRO A 263 15.42 14.80 6.70
CA PRO A 263 14.86 15.26 7.98
C PRO A 263 13.91 16.45 7.84
N ASP A 264 14.03 17.21 6.76
CA ASP A 264 13.14 18.30 6.36
C ASP A 264 11.71 17.82 6.07
N VAL A 265 11.54 16.62 5.48
CA VAL A 265 10.21 16.01 5.31
C VAL A 265 9.56 15.69 6.67
N LEU A 266 10.36 15.30 7.66
CA LEU A 266 9.85 15.09 9.02
C LEU A 266 9.50 16.40 9.72
N ALA A 267 10.20 17.50 9.41
CA ALA A 267 9.86 18.83 9.90
C ALA A 267 8.53 19.32 9.33
N ASP A 268 8.31 19.18 8.02
CA ASP A 268 7.02 19.49 7.38
C ASP A 268 5.88 18.68 8.00
N PHE A 269 6.11 17.38 8.24
CA PHE A 269 5.13 16.53 8.90
C PHE A 269 4.85 16.99 10.34
N ALA A 270 5.89 17.40 11.09
CA ALA A 270 5.73 17.96 12.43
C ALA A 270 4.90 19.26 12.42
N ASP A 271 5.07 20.11 11.40
CA ASP A 271 4.28 21.33 11.22
C ASP A 271 2.82 21.06 10.82
N ILE A 272 2.55 19.95 10.10
CA ILE A 272 1.17 19.50 9.81
C ILE A 272 0.44 19.11 11.09
N ILE A 273 1.08 18.33 11.97
CA ILE A 273 0.46 17.87 13.21
C ILE A 273 0.54 18.93 14.33
N GLY A 274 1.46 19.89 14.22
CA GLY A 274 1.71 20.96 15.18
C GLY A 274 2.59 20.55 16.37
N GLY A 275 3.48 19.57 16.19
CA GLY A 275 4.28 18.96 17.27
C GLY A 275 4.96 17.66 16.86
N GLU A 276 5.34 16.83 17.84
CA GLU A 276 6.03 15.57 17.59
C GLU A 276 5.49 14.40 18.42
N TYR A 277 5.60 13.18 17.88
CA TYR A 277 5.39 11.95 18.64
C TYR A 277 6.66 11.53 19.37
N THR A 278 6.52 11.12 20.62
CA THR A 278 7.63 10.62 21.43
C THR A 278 7.20 9.36 22.17
N VAL A 279 8.11 8.39 22.29
CA VAL A 279 7.91 7.21 23.13
C VAL A 279 8.89 7.29 24.30
N ASN A 280 8.38 7.14 25.52
CA ASN A 280 9.22 7.18 26.72
C ASN A 280 9.93 5.83 26.97
N ARG A 281 10.73 5.73 28.03
CA ARG A 281 11.44 4.50 28.40
C ARG A 281 10.52 3.36 28.88
N ASN A 282 9.27 3.67 29.22
CA ASN A 282 8.25 2.71 29.64
C ASN A 282 7.37 2.28 28.46
N ASP A 283 7.81 2.52 27.22
CA ASP A 283 7.06 2.18 26.02
C ASP A 283 5.67 2.89 25.96
N GLU A 284 5.58 4.10 26.52
CA GLU A 284 4.38 4.93 26.45
C GLU A 284 4.51 6.01 25.40
N LEU A 285 3.50 6.07 24.53
CA LEU A 285 3.36 7.03 23.44
C LEU A 285 2.76 8.36 23.94
N TYR A 286 3.43 9.46 23.61
CA TYR A 286 2.98 10.82 23.86
C TYR A 286 3.09 11.67 22.61
N TYR A 287 2.21 12.66 22.52
CA TYR A 287 2.33 13.78 21.62
C TYR A 287 2.82 15.01 22.38
N VAL A 288 3.76 15.75 21.81
CA VAL A 288 4.33 16.97 22.37
C VAL A 288 4.06 18.11 21.41
N PRO A 289 3.14 19.04 21.73
CA PRO A 289 2.88 20.20 20.88
C PRO A 289 4.11 21.08 20.73
N GLN A 290 4.28 21.66 19.55
CA GLN A 290 5.41 22.53 19.22
C GLN A 290 5.52 23.69 20.22
N GLY A 291 6.74 23.93 20.70
CA GLY A 291 7.02 25.00 21.68
C GLY A 291 6.46 24.77 23.09
N LYS A 292 5.82 23.63 23.38
CA LYS A 292 5.29 23.30 24.71
C LYS A 292 6.06 22.15 25.34
N ARG A 293 6.16 22.15 26.68
CA ARG A 293 6.70 21.01 27.46
C ARG A 293 5.64 20.00 27.89
N LEU A 294 4.38 20.27 27.54
CA LEU A 294 3.24 19.42 27.85
C LEU A 294 3.33 18.13 27.03
N LYS A 295 3.18 16.99 27.69
CA LYS A 295 3.04 15.68 27.04
C LYS A 295 1.59 15.25 27.13
N LEU A 296 0.98 14.95 25.99
CA LEU A 296 -0.39 14.51 25.88
C LEU A 296 -0.41 13.03 25.51
N THR A 297 -1.27 12.25 26.16
CA THR A 297 -1.57 10.89 25.68
C THR A 297 -2.34 10.96 24.36
N MET A 298 -2.53 9.83 23.68
CA MET A 298 -3.38 9.80 22.48
C MET A 298 -4.82 10.20 22.81
N ASP A 299 -5.33 9.84 24.00
CA ASP A 299 -6.67 10.20 24.46
C ASP A 299 -6.87 11.70 24.73
N GLU A 300 -5.77 12.42 25.01
CA GLU A 300 -5.77 13.87 25.25
C GLU A 300 -5.41 14.68 23.99
N SER A 301 -4.90 14.03 22.95
CA SER A 301 -4.45 14.67 21.70
C SER A 301 -5.63 14.96 20.76
N SER A 302 -5.49 15.88 19.80
CA SER A 302 -6.56 16.17 18.83
C SER A 302 -6.80 14.99 17.87
N SER A 303 -7.99 14.92 17.26
CA SER A 303 -8.32 13.87 16.28
C SER A 303 -7.41 13.88 15.05
N ALA A 304 -6.95 15.06 14.61
CA ALA A 304 -5.97 15.22 13.53
C ALA A 304 -4.61 14.57 13.86
N VAL A 305 -4.13 14.77 15.09
CA VAL A 305 -2.90 14.13 15.57
C VAL A 305 -3.09 12.61 15.60
N ARG A 306 -4.20 12.12 16.15
CA ARG A 306 -4.47 10.67 16.18
C ARG A 306 -4.56 10.06 14.77
N SER A 307 -5.20 10.73 13.82
CA SER A 307 -5.38 10.21 12.46
C SER A 307 -4.08 10.18 11.65
N LEU A 308 -3.07 10.97 12.02
CA LEU A 308 -1.77 11.01 11.34
C LEU A 308 -0.69 10.19 12.05
N LEU A 309 -1.00 9.53 13.16
CA LEU A 309 -0.03 8.75 13.95
C LEU A 309 0.72 7.73 13.09
N ASP A 310 -0.02 6.89 12.36
CA ASP A 310 0.59 5.80 11.58
C ASP A 310 1.51 6.32 10.48
N MET A 311 1.09 7.41 9.80
CA MET A 311 1.93 8.07 8.81
C MET A 311 3.22 8.63 9.43
N GLY A 312 3.12 9.28 10.60
CA GLY A 312 4.29 9.83 11.28
C GLY A 312 5.32 8.76 11.67
N PHE A 313 4.85 7.62 12.16
CA PHE A 313 5.73 6.50 12.50
C PHE A 313 6.29 5.81 11.26
N TYR A 314 5.48 5.63 10.22
CA TYR A 314 5.96 5.11 8.94
C TYR A 314 7.09 5.97 8.40
N LEU A 315 6.85 7.28 8.28
CA LEU A 315 7.82 8.24 7.75
C LEU A 315 9.12 8.25 8.56
N ARG A 316 9.05 8.20 9.89
CA ARG A 316 10.25 8.30 10.75
C ARG A 316 11.00 6.96 10.91
N HIS A 317 10.31 5.83 10.83
CA HIS A 317 10.88 4.55 11.30
C HIS A 317 10.84 3.40 10.29
N GLU A 318 9.92 3.39 9.31
CA GLU A 318 9.76 2.25 8.39
C GLU A 318 10.01 2.59 6.92
N ALA A 319 9.76 3.83 6.49
CA ALA A 319 9.76 4.20 5.08
C ALA A 319 11.08 3.85 4.37
N GLN A 320 10.97 3.20 3.22
CA GLN A 320 12.08 2.86 2.33
C GLN A 320 11.80 3.40 0.92
N SER A 321 12.85 3.70 0.16
CA SER A 321 12.72 4.06 -1.25
C SER A 321 12.05 2.90 -2.02
N GLY A 322 11.11 3.22 -2.91
CA GLY A 322 10.34 2.24 -3.68
C GLY A 322 9.13 1.64 -2.97
N ASP A 323 8.88 2.00 -1.70
CA ASP A 323 7.65 1.63 -0.99
C ASP A 323 6.39 2.21 -1.67
N LEU A 324 5.24 1.64 -1.32
CA LEU A 324 3.92 2.20 -1.61
C LEU A 324 3.21 2.60 -0.30
N LEU A 325 3.11 3.90 -0.05
CA LEU A 325 2.29 4.48 1.01
C LEU A 325 0.83 4.58 0.57
N MET A 326 -0.04 3.76 1.15
CA MET A 326 -1.48 3.78 0.92
C MET A 326 -2.19 4.52 2.07
N VAL A 327 -2.97 5.56 1.78
CA VAL A 327 -3.72 6.30 2.80
C VAL A 327 -5.19 6.42 2.38
N ASP A 328 -6.08 5.83 3.17
CA ASP A 328 -7.52 5.87 2.93
C ASP A 328 -8.08 7.14 3.59
N GLU A 329 -8.67 8.04 2.79
CA GLU A 329 -9.23 9.32 3.24
C GLU A 329 -8.26 10.12 4.15
N PRO A 330 -7.10 10.57 3.62
CA PRO A 330 -6.11 11.31 4.39
C PRO A 330 -6.68 12.60 5.01
N GLU A 331 -7.73 13.17 4.45
CA GLU A 331 -8.41 14.37 4.92
C GLU A 331 -9.20 14.19 6.23
N LEU A 332 -9.45 12.96 6.68
CA LEU A 332 -10.25 12.72 7.88
C LEU A 332 -9.64 13.43 9.10
N ASN A 333 -10.48 14.22 9.76
CA ASN A 333 -10.14 15.08 10.90
C ASN A 333 -9.18 16.24 10.62
N LEU A 334 -8.84 16.54 9.35
CA LEU A 334 -7.92 17.63 9.01
C LEU A 334 -8.66 18.91 8.61
N HIS A 335 -8.16 20.04 9.10
CA HIS A 335 -8.54 21.37 8.59
C HIS A 335 -8.11 21.52 7.11
N PRO A 336 -8.83 22.27 6.26
CA PRO A 336 -8.46 22.47 4.85
C PRO A 336 -7.00 22.88 4.63
N GLU A 337 -6.44 23.72 5.50
CA GLU A 337 -5.02 24.10 5.45
C GLU A 337 -4.08 22.89 5.58
N ASN A 338 -4.38 21.97 6.51
CA ASN A 338 -3.58 20.75 6.68
C ASN A 338 -3.83 19.72 5.57
N GLN A 339 -5.03 19.71 4.97
CA GLN A 339 -5.27 18.89 3.78
C GLN A 339 -4.36 19.32 2.62
N ARG A 340 -4.19 20.63 2.41
CA ARG A 340 -3.23 21.18 1.43
C ARG A 340 -1.79 20.77 1.76
N ARG A 341 -1.35 20.95 3.01
CA ARG A 341 0.00 20.55 3.42
C ARG A 341 0.26 19.05 3.26
N VAL A 342 -0.72 18.19 3.56
CA VAL A 342 -0.64 16.75 3.32
C VAL A 342 -0.53 16.43 1.82
N ALA A 343 -1.23 17.15 0.94
CA ALA A 343 -1.07 17.00 -0.51
C ALA A 343 0.35 17.36 -0.97
N ARG A 344 0.93 18.45 -0.46
CA ARG A 344 2.34 18.81 -0.69
C ARG A 344 3.29 17.72 -0.22
N LEU A 345 3.09 17.21 0.99
CA LEU A 345 3.87 16.09 1.54
C LEU A 345 3.83 14.86 0.62
N PHE A 346 2.66 14.48 0.10
CA PHE A 346 2.56 13.35 -0.83
C PHE A 346 3.35 13.58 -2.12
N ALA A 347 3.30 14.79 -2.69
CA ALA A 347 4.09 15.13 -3.87
C ALA A 347 5.60 15.04 -3.59
N ARG A 348 6.06 15.53 -2.43
CA ARG A 348 7.45 15.39 -2.00
C ARG A 348 7.87 13.92 -1.87
N LEU A 349 7.06 13.09 -1.22
CA LEU A 349 7.36 11.65 -1.06
C LEU A 349 7.49 10.94 -2.41
N VAL A 350 6.64 11.29 -3.37
CA VAL A 350 6.70 10.79 -4.75
C VAL A 350 7.99 11.20 -5.45
N ASN A 351 8.43 12.44 -5.27
CA ASN A 351 9.71 12.92 -5.79
C ASN A 351 10.92 12.24 -5.13
N LEU A 352 10.78 11.74 -3.91
CA LEU A 352 11.78 10.94 -3.20
C LEU A 352 11.75 9.44 -3.55
N GLY A 353 10.86 9.01 -4.46
CA GLY A 353 10.76 7.63 -4.91
C GLY A 353 9.86 6.74 -4.06
N ILE A 354 9.09 7.31 -3.11
CA ILE A 354 8.03 6.60 -2.40
C ILE A 354 6.74 6.79 -3.19
N LYS A 355 6.15 5.69 -3.67
CA LYS A 355 4.85 5.74 -4.34
C LYS A 355 3.76 6.01 -3.33
N VAL A 356 2.75 6.77 -3.74
CA VAL A 356 1.61 7.14 -2.89
C VAL A 356 0.31 6.71 -3.58
N PHE A 357 -0.55 6.03 -2.84
CA PHE A 357 -1.91 5.70 -3.25
C PHE A 357 -2.88 6.27 -2.24
N ILE A 358 -3.81 7.12 -2.67
CA ILE A 358 -4.83 7.68 -1.78
C ILE A 358 -6.23 7.45 -2.32
N THR A 359 -7.18 7.29 -1.41
CA THR A 359 -8.59 7.55 -1.69
C THR A 359 -8.96 8.88 -1.07
N THR A 360 -9.82 9.67 -1.70
CA THR A 360 -10.20 10.96 -1.12
C THR A 360 -11.56 11.46 -1.58
N HIS A 361 -12.18 12.23 -0.72
CA HIS A 361 -13.35 13.07 -0.94
C HIS A 361 -13.01 14.56 -0.89
N SER A 362 -11.73 14.90 -0.73
CA SER A 362 -11.29 16.27 -0.55
C SER A 362 -10.99 16.96 -1.88
N ASP A 363 -11.83 17.93 -2.20
CA ASP A 363 -11.56 18.92 -3.25
C ASP A 363 -10.30 19.76 -2.93
N TYR A 364 -9.99 20.00 -1.65
CA TYR A 364 -8.78 20.75 -1.26
C TYR A 364 -7.50 20.00 -1.61
N ILE A 365 -7.46 18.67 -1.47
CA ILE A 365 -6.30 17.86 -1.87
C ILE A 365 -6.11 17.92 -3.38
N ILE A 366 -7.20 17.74 -4.15
CA ILE A 366 -7.13 17.79 -5.62
C ILE A 366 -6.70 19.18 -6.11
N LYS A 367 -7.26 20.26 -5.57
CA LYS A 367 -6.90 21.64 -5.93
C LYS A 367 -5.45 21.98 -5.59
N GLU A 368 -4.96 21.52 -4.44
CA GLU A 368 -3.55 21.72 -4.09
C GLU A 368 -2.63 20.97 -5.06
N LEU A 369 -2.95 19.73 -5.41
CA LEU A 369 -2.20 18.99 -6.43
C LEU A 369 -2.23 19.69 -7.79
N ASN A 370 -3.36 20.27 -8.19
CA ASN A 370 -3.43 21.09 -9.40
C ASN A 370 -2.47 22.27 -9.33
N THR A 371 -2.42 22.95 -8.18
CA THR A 371 -1.47 24.05 -7.97
C THR A 371 -0.02 23.58 -8.10
N LEU A 372 0.34 22.42 -7.54
CA LEU A 372 1.68 21.85 -7.64
C LEU A 372 2.05 21.44 -9.08
N ILE A 373 1.08 20.93 -9.86
CA ILE A 373 1.26 20.64 -11.29
C ILE A 373 1.48 21.93 -12.07
N MET A 374 0.61 22.92 -11.87
CA MET A 374 0.63 24.19 -12.59
C MET A 374 1.89 25.01 -12.27
N LEU A 375 2.41 24.94 -11.04
CA LEU A 375 3.64 25.61 -10.64
C LEU A 375 4.90 24.93 -11.19
N ASN A 376 4.84 23.66 -11.63
CA ASN A 376 5.98 22.89 -12.13
C ASN A 376 6.44 23.30 -13.55
N HIS A 377 6.09 24.49 -14.01
CA HIS A 377 6.48 25.04 -15.31
C HIS A 377 7.55 26.11 -15.16
N ASP A 378 8.50 26.13 -16.09
CA ASP A 378 9.57 27.12 -16.12
C ASP A 378 9.08 28.47 -16.72
N LYS A 379 8.16 29.13 -16.01
CA LYS A 379 7.65 30.46 -16.35
C LYS A 379 7.98 31.44 -15.20
N PRO A 380 8.59 32.62 -15.47
CA PRO A 380 9.05 33.53 -14.42
C PRO A 380 7.98 33.96 -13.40
N HIS A 381 6.75 34.19 -13.87
CA HIS A 381 5.65 34.59 -12.98
C HIS A 381 5.21 33.45 -12.04
N LEU A 382 5.33 32.19 -12.46
CA LEU A 382 4.99 31.04 -11.61
C LEU A 382 6.04 30.82 -10.52
N GLN A 383 7.32 30.99 -10.85
CA GLN A 383 8.41 30.97 -9.86
C GLN A 383 8.24 32.07 -8.81
N GLN A 384 7.77 33.25 -9.23
CA GLN A 384 7.44 34.34 -8.32
C GLN A 384 6.28 33.96 -7.39
N ILE A 385 5.17 33.44 -7.92
CA ILE A 385 4.02 32.99 -7.11
C ILE A 385 4.44 31.89 -6.13
N ALA A 386 5.20 30.90 -6.59
CA ALA A 386 5.69 29.81 -5.75
C ALA A 386 6.48 30.37 -4.55
N LYS A 387 7.36 31.36 -4.79
CA LYS A 387 8.14 32.00 -3.74
C LYS A 387 7.30 32.83 -2.78
N GLU A 388 6.33 33.59 -3.29
CA GLU A 388 5.44 34.45 -2.49
C GLU A 388 4.51 33.63 -1.57
N GLU A 389 4.02 32.51 -2.07
CA GLU A 389 3.10 31.60 -1.35
C GLU A 389 3.82 30.47 -0.58
N GLY A 390 5.15 30.47 -0.57
CA GLY A 390 5.98 29.55 0.20
C GLY A 390 5.95 28.10 -0.29
N TYR A 391 5.83 27.88 -1.59
CA TYR A 391 6.00 26.58 -2.23
C TYR A 391 7.49 26.27 -2.44
N GLN A 392 7.87 25.01 -2.21
CA GLN A 392 9.22 24.51 -2.40
C GLN A 392 9.34 23.76 -3.74
N THR A 393 10.51 23.78 -4.37
CA THR A 393 10.72 23.09 -5.67
C THR A 393 10.52 21.59 -5.55
N GLU A 394 10.85 21.02 -4.38
CA GLU A 394 10.70 19.60 -4.08
C GLU A 394 9.24 19.15 -3.96
N GLU A 395 8.30 20.09 -3.77
CA GLU A 395 6.86 19.85 -3.72
C GLU A 395 6.22 19.78 -5.11
N LEU A 396 6.88 20.34 -6.13
CA LEU A 396 6.33 20.42 -7.49
C LEU A 396 6.32 19.04 -8.14
N ILE A 397 5.25 18.72 -8.86
CA ILE A 397 5.03 17.37 -9.41
C ILE A 397 4.57 17.44 -10.86
N SER A 398 5.07 16.55 -11.71
CA SER A 398 4.63 16.47 -13.10
C SER A 398 3.32 15.70 -13.23
N ALA A 399 2.48 16.14 -14.18
CA ALA A 399 1.22 15.47 -14.50
C ALA A 399 1.39 13.98 -14.84
N GLU A 400 2.52 13.60 -15.45
CA GLU A 400 2.81 12.22 -15.86
C GLU A 400 2.92 11.23 -14.69
N LYS A 401 3.45 11.70 -13.55
CA LYS A 401 3.59 10.92 -12.30
C LYS A 401 2.25 10.64 -11.61
N ILE A 402 1.21 11.39 -11.98
CA ILE A 402 -0.10 11.33 -11.34
C ILE A 402 -1.06 10.48 -12.19
N LYS A 403 -1.86 9.66 -11.50
CA LYS A 403 -2.99 8.93 -12.07
C LYS A 403 -4.19 9.14 -11.17
N VAL A 404 -5.26 9.70 -11.72
CA VAL A 404 -6.50 9.97 -10.97
C VAL A 404 -7.65 9.17 -11.59
N TYR A 405 -8.43 8.54 -10.72
CA TYR A 405 -9.59 7.75 -11.09
C TYR A 405 -10.81 8.19 -10.28
N ILE A 406 -11.90 8.49 -10.97
CA ILE A 406 -13.16 8.88 -10.37
C ILE A 406 -14.01 7.62 -10.17
N ALA A 407 -14.38 7.34 -8.93
CA ALA A 407 -15.31 6.29 -8.55
C ALA A 407 -16.74 6.82 -8.67
N GLU A 408 -17.42 6.43 -9.76
CA GLU A 408 -18.73 6.95 -10.13
C GLU A 408 -19.58 5.91 -10.86
N GLU A 409 -20.83 6.26 -11.13
CA GLU A 409 -21.70 5.47 -11.99
C GLU A 409 -21.56 5.92 -13.45
N ALA A 410 -20.82 5.17 -14.26
CA ALA A 410 -20.59 5.50 -15.66
C ALA A 410 -21.16 4.44 -16.60
N SER A 411 -21.54 4.87 -17.80
CA SER A 411 -21.96 3.97 -18.87
C SER A 411 -20.73 3.37 -19.55
N ILE A 412 -20.39 2.11 -19.28
CA ILE A 412 -19.21 1.44 -19.84
C ILE A 412 -19.57 0.22 -20.69
N LYS A 413 -18.71 -0.13 -21.65
CA LYS A 413 -18.82 -1.38 -22.39
C LYS A 413 -18.19 -2.50 -21.55
N LEU A 414 -19.03 -3.28 -20.90
CA LEU A 414 -18.58 -4.45 -20.13
C LEU A 414 -17.93 -5.49 -21.05
N GLU A 415 -16.93 -6.19 -20.53
CA GLU A 415 -16.25 -7.23 -21.30
C GLU A 415 -17.23 -8.33 -21.73
N GLY A 416 -17.12 -8.76 -22.99
CA GLY A 416 -18.05 -9.74 -23.59
C GLY A 416 -19.45 -9.19 -23.93
N ARG A 417 -19.71 -7.89 -23.74
CA ARG A 417 -20.98 -7.26 -24.14
C ARG A 417 -20.81 -6.26 -25.27
N THR A 418 -21.83 -6.16 -26.12
CA THR A 418 -21.88 -5.20 -27.23
C THR A 418 -22.46 -3.85 -26.82
N ARG A 419 -23.44 -3.84 -25.91
CA ARG A 419 -24.10 -2.62 -25.40
C ARG A 419 -23.41 -2.08 -24.15
N ARG A 420 -23.36 -0.74 -24.03
CA ARG A 420 -22.92 -0.07 -22.81
C ARG A 420 -23.95 -0.28 -21.69
N THR A 421 -23.48 -0.41 -20.46
CA THR A 421 -24.30 -0.58 -19.27
C THR A 421 -23.88 0.47 -18.25
N LYS A 422 -24.85 1.15 -17.63
CA LYS A 422 -24.59 2.08 -16.53
C LYS A 422 -24.32 1.28 -15.26
N CYS A 423 -23.15 1.47 -14.66
CA CYS A 423 -22.77 0.77 -13.43
C CYS A 423 -21.62 1.51 -12.73
N HIS A 424 -21.37 1.16 -11.46
CA HIS A 424 -20.21 1.67 -10.73
C HIS A 424 -18.90 1.10 -11.29
N THR A 425 -17.99 2.01 -11.61
CA THR A 425 -16.66 1.76 -12.19
C THR A 425 -15.69 2.84 -11.69
N LEU A 426 -14.42 2.69 -12.07
CA LEU A 426 -13.43 3.76 -12.01
C LEU A 426 -13.25 4.34 -13.41
N THR A 427 -13.42 5.65 -13.57
CA THR A 427 -13.15 6.39 -14.81
C THR A 427 -11.86 7.18 -14.66
N PRO A 428 -10.90 7.11 -15.59
CA PRO A 428 -9.71 7.94 -15.52
C PRO A 428 -10.11 9.42 -15.66
N ALA A 429 -9.54 10.29 -14.82
CA ALA A 429 -9.66 11.73 -15.00
C ALA A 429 -8.62 12.22 -16.02
N ASP A 430 -8.98 13.27 -16.76
CA ASP A 430 -8.05 13.97 -17.63
C ASP A 430 -7.11 14.82 -16.76
N ILE A 431 -5.80 14.76 -17.06
CA ILE A 431 -4.77 15.51 -16.34
C ILE A 431 -3.96 16.28 -17.39
N ASP A 432 -4.15 17.59 -17.39
CA ASP A 432 -3.44 18.50 -18.27
C ASP A 432 -2.24 19.12 -17.53
N PRO A 433 -1.05 19.23 -18.15
CA PRO A 433 0.10 19.86 -17.51
C PRO A 433 -0.14 21.32 -17.11
N GLU A 434 -0.94 22.09 -17.86
CA GLU A 434 -1.20 23.51 -17.61
C GLU A 434 -2.46 23.78 -16.79
N LEU A 435 -3.47 22.92 -16.88
CA LEU A 435 -4.77 23.08 -16.19
C LEU A 435 -4.96 22.17 -14.97
N GLY A 436 -4.10 21.16 -14.79
CA GLY A 436 -4.18 20.19 -13.71
C GLY A 436 -5.19 19.07 -13.96
N ILE A 437 -5.69 18.48 -12.88
CA ILE A 437 -6.63 17.35 -12.83
C ILE A 437 -8.06 17.85 -12.98
N GLU A 438 -8.81 17.29 -13.94
CA GLU A 438 -10.24 17.52 -14.11
C GLU A 438 -11.07 16.51 -13.28
N ALA A 439 -11.39 16.88 -12.02
CA ALA A 439 -12.08 16.00 -11.08
C ALA A 439 -13.60 16.28 -10.96
N ARG A 440 -14.34 15.93 -12.02
CA ARG A 440 -15.80 16.19 -12.16
C ARG A 440 -16.68 15.75 -10.99
N SER A 441 -16.22 14.80 -10.17
CA SER A 441 -16.99 14.32 -9.01
C SER A 441 -17.30 15.39 -7.96
N PHE A 442 -16.53 16.47 -7.90
CA PHE A 442 -16.71 17.54 -6.92
C PHE A 442 -17.49 18.73 -7.47
N ASP A 443 -17.35 18.98 -8.78
CA ASP A 443 -17.88 20.17 -9.46
C ASP A 443 -19.39 20.30 -9.31
N THR A 444 -20.16 19.20 -9.48
CA THR A 444 -21.63 19.27 -9.42
C THR A 444 -22.14 19.81 -8.09
N THR A 445 -21.54 19.39 -6.96
CA THR A 445 -21.95 19.86 -5.63
C THR A 445 -21.55 21.32 -5.42
N ILE A 446 -20.33 21.68 -5.81
CA ILE A 446 -19.81 23.05 -5.67
C ILE A 446 -20.61 24.02 -6.54
N GLU A 447 -20.85 23.69 -7.81
CA GLU A 447 -21.66 24.49 -8.73
C GLU A 447 -23.10 24.63 -8.24
N THR A 448 -23.69 23.56 -7.71
CA THR A 448 -25.04 23.61 -7.13
C THR A 448 -25.08 24.56 -5.95
N MET A 449 -24.08 24.52 -5.05
CA MET A 449 -23.98 25.43 -3.92
C MET A 449 -23.79 26.88 -4.37
N ASN A 450 -22.86 27.13 -5.30
CA ASN A 450 -22.61 28.47 -5.85
C ASN A 450 -23.87 29.03 -6.49
N ARG A 451 -24.56 28.24 -7.33
CA ARG A 451 -25.83 28.65 -7.96
C ARG A 451 -26.90 28.99 -6.94
N ILE A 452 -27.04 28.19 -5.86
CA ILE A 452 -28.00 28.47 -4.79
C ILE A 452 -27.63 29.77 -4.07
N GLN A 453 -26.36 29.96 -3.74
CA GLN A 453 -25.88 31.15 -3.04
C GLN A 453 -26.01 32.41 -3.91
N GLU A 454 -25.66 32.34 -5.19
CA GLU A 454 -25.88 33.40 -6.15
C GLU A 454 -27.37 33.73 -6.27
N ALA A 455 -28.25 32.74 -6.34
CA ALA A 455 -29.70 32.98 -6.34
C ALA A 455 -30.22 33.59 -5.03
N ILE A 456 -29.61 33.29 -3.87
CA ILE A 456 -29.98 33.93 -2.59
C ILE A 456 -29.58 35.41 -2.60
N VAL A 457 -28.40 35.72 -3.13
CA VAL A 457 -27.84 37.09 -3.11
C VAL A 457 -28.44 37.97 -4.22
N TRP A 458 -28.69 37.39 -5.39
CA TRP A 458 -29.02 38.11 -6.63
C TRP A 458 -30.36 37.71 -7.26
N GLY A 459 -31.14 36.82 -6.63
CA GLY A 459 -32.37 36.27 -7.21
C GLY A 459 -33.62 37.16 -7.11
N GLU A 460 -33.50 38.40 -6.62
CA GLU A 460 -34.54 39.42 -6.72
C GLU A 460 -34.11 40.53 -7.70
N GLU A 461 -34.28 40.25 -9.00
CA GLU A 461 -34.67 41.23 -10.03
C GLU A 461 -35.77 40.63 -10.94
#